data_AF-A0A645IDR8-F1
#
_entry.id   AF-A0A645IDR8-F1
#
_cell.length_a   1.000
_cell.length_b   1.000
_cell.length_c   1.000
_cell.angle_alpha   90.00
_cell.angle_beta   90.00
_cell.angle_gamma   90.00
#
_symmetry.space_group_name_H-M   'P 1'
#
loop_
_entity.id
_entity.type
_entity.pdbx_description
1 polymer ?
#
loop_
_entity_poly.entity_id
_entity_poly.type
_entity_poly.pdbx_seq_one_letter_code
_entity_poly.pdbx_strand_id
1 'polypeptide(L)'
;MSSSDIGAIAEKLVNAQFSQAQETDADDYSFDLLTAAKLKREGLITAFEKLAKLGDSSSMLSSHPSSSGRAQHIRDRIAAKK
;
A
#
# COMPACT_ATOMS: atom_id res chain seq x y z
N MET A 1 9.39 0.97 -32.96
CA MET A 1 9.07 1.46 -31.60
C MET A 1 10.27 2.27 -31.15
N SER A 2 10.09 3.54 -30.80
CA SER A 2 11.19 4.49 -30.64
C SER A 2 11.83 4.36 -29.25
N SER A 3 13.14 4.62 -29.13
CA SER A 3 13.85 4.67 -27.84
C SER A 3 13.22 5.66 -26.85
N SER A 4 12.50 6.68 -27.35
CA SER A 4 11.70 7.60 -26.54
C SER A 4 10.49 6.94 -25.88
N ASP A 5 9.86 5.95 -26.51
CA ASP A 5 8.73 5.22 -25.91
C ASP A 5 9.21 4.35 -24.75
N ILE A 6 10.35 3.66 -24.93
CA ILE A 6 10.98 2.85 -23.88
C ILE A 6 11.49 3.74 -22.75
N GLY A 7 12.07 4.90 -23.07
CA GLY A 7 12.46 5.90 -22.08
C GLY A 7 11.28 6.40 -21.25
N ALA A 8 10.15 6.73 -21.91
CA ALA A 8 8.94 7.18 -21.23
C ALA A 8 8.30 6.08 -20.35
N ILE A 9 8.38 4.81 -20.77
CA ILE A 9 7.91 3.67 -19.96
C ILE A 9 8.83 3.46 -18.75
N ALA A 10 10.15 3.52 -18.94
CA ALA A 10 11.11 3.39 -17.86
C ALA A 10 11.00 4.54 -16.85
N GLU A 11 10.83 5.76 -17.33
CA GLU A 11 10.61 6.94 -16.51
C GLU A 11 9.27 6.89 -15.78
N LYS A 12 8.20 6.41 -16.45
CA LYS A 12 6.92 6.14 -15.79
C LYS A 12 7.00 5.03 -14.77
N LEU A 13 7.85 4.02 -14.94
CA LEU A 13 8.03 2.93 -13.97
C LEU A 13 8.84 3.40 -12.76
N VAL A 14 9.91 4.18 -12.97
CA VAL A 14 10.68 4.82 -11.90
C VAL A 14 9.81 5.82 -11.13
N ASN A 15 8.92 6.53 -11.83
CA ASN A 15 7.92 7.42 -11.24
C ASN A 15 6.58 6.73 -10.95
N ALA A 16 6.44 5.42 -11.18
CA ALA A 16 5.22 4.66 -10.87
C ALA A 16 5.21 4.42 -9.37
N GLN A 17 5.04 5.52 -8.65
CA GLN A 17 4.34 5.51 -7.39
C GLN A 17 2.92 5.05 -7.69
N PHE A 18 2.44 4.06 -6.96
CA PHE A 18 1.00 3.82 -6.97
C PHE A 18 0.32 5.08 -6.46
N SER A 19 -0.76 5.49 -7.11
CA SER A 19 -1.57 6.56 -6.54
C SER A 19 -2.11 6.11 -5.18
N GLN A 20 -2.30 7.06 -4.25
CA GLN A 20 -2.90 6.77 -2.95
C GLN A 20 -4.23 6.00 -3.06
N ALA A 21 -5.00 6.25 -4.13
CA ALA A 21 -6.21 5.51 -4.45
C ALA A 21 -5.93 4.03 -4.75
N GLN A 22 -4.96 3.74 -5.63
CA GLN A 22 -4.58 2.35 -5.96
C GLN A 22 -4.06 1.59 -4.74
N GLU A 23 -3.38 2.26 -3.82
CA GLU A 23 -2.95 1.64 -2.57
C GLU A 23 -4.10 1.32 -1.63
N THR A 24 -5.04 2.25 -1.50
CA THR A 24 -6.24 2.05 -0.69
C THR A 24 -7.05 0.88 -1.24
N ASP A 25 -7.23 0.80 -2.56
CA ASP A 25 -7.91 -0.30 -3.22
C ASP A 25 -7.19 -1.65 -2.99
N ALA A 26 -5.86 -1.66 -3.07
CA ALA A 26 -5.05 -2.85 -2.81
C ALA A 26 -5.13 -3.31 -1.35
N ASP A 27 -5.08 -2.38 -0.40
CA ASP A 27 -5.24 -2.64 1.02
C ASP A 27 -6.63 -3.21 1.29
N ASP A 28 -7.65 -2.64 0.66
CA ASP A 28 -9.01 -3.07 0.84
C ASP A 28 -9.28 -4.47 0.32
N TYR A 29 -8.76 -4.76 -0.87
CA TYR A 29 -8.76 -6.10 -1.43
C TYR A 29 -8.06 -7.11 -0.52
N SER A 30 -6.90 -6.76 0.03
CA SER A 30 -6.15 -7.67 0.91
C SER A 30 -6.92 -7.99 2.20
N PHE A 31 -7.61 -7.02 2.78
CA PHE A 31 -8.48 -7.23 3.93
C PHE A 31 -9.66 -8.16 3.60
N ASP A 32 -10.31 -7.95 2.45
CA ASP A 32 -11.46 -8.75 2.02
C ASP A 32 -11.04 -10.20 1.73
N LEU A 33 -9.89 -10.38 1.09
CA LEU A 33 -9.31 -11.69 0.85
C LEU A 33 -9.05 -12.46 2.15
N LEU A 34 -8.41 -11.81 3.14
CA LEU A 34 -8.16 -12.43 4.45
C LEU A 34 -9.47 -12.72 5.19
N THR A 35 -10.47 -11.84 5.06
CA THR A 35 -11.82 -12.07 5.61
C THR A 35 -12.44 -13.33 5.03
N ALA A 36 -12.46 -13.44 3.69
CA ALA A 36 -13.02 -14.58 2.98
C ALA A 36 -12.28 -15.89 3.31
N ALA A 37 -10.96 -15.82 3.46
CA ALA A 37 -10.11 -16.94 3.87
C ALA A 37 -10.19 -17.29 5.36
N LYS A 38 -10.97 -16.54 6.17
CA LYS A 38 -11.05 -16.69 7.63
C LYS A 38 -9.69 -16.58 8.33
N LEU A 39 -8.81 -15.73 7.79
CA LEU A 39 -7.49 -15.42 8.35
C LEU A 39 -7.54 -14.13 9.19
N LYS A 40 -6.54 -13.95 10.05
CA LYS A 40 -6.43 -12.77 10.91
C LYS A 40 -6.04 -11.53 10.10
N ARG A 41 -6.86 -10.49 10.16
CA ARG A 41 -6.67 -9.21 9.43
C ARG A 41 -5.73 -8.26 10.16
N GLU A 42 -5.57 -8.46 11.46
CA GLU A 42 -4.67 -7.71 12.34
C GLU A 42 -3.20 -7.83 11.91
N GLY A 43 -2.86 -8.88 11.14
CA GLY A 43 -1.55 -9.02 10.50
C GLY A 43 -1.23 -7.88 9.54
N LEU A 44 -2.24 -7.31 8.85
CA LEU A 44 -2.05 -6.16 7.95
C LEU A 44 -1.62 -4.91 8.73
N ILE A 45 -2.22 -4.66 9.90
CA ILE A 45 -1.84 -3.54 10.78
C ILE A 45 -0.36 -3.62 11.13
N THR A 46 0.07 -4.81 11.58
CA THR A 46 1.47 -5.04 11.98
C THR A 46 2.42 -4.88 10.80
N ALA A 47 2.03 -5.34 9.60
CA ALA A 47 2.84 -5.20 8.39
C ALA A 47 3.02 -3.71 8.01
N PHE A 48 1.94 -2.92 8.04
CA PHE A 48 2.00 -1.50 7.72
C PHE A 48 2.77 -0.68 8.76
N GLU A 49 2.64 -0.98 10.05
CA GLU A 49 3.46 -0.36 11.10
C GLU A 49 4.95 -0.65 10.92
N LYS A 50 5.30 -1.88 10.51
CA LYS A 50 6.70 -2.23 10.20
C LYS A 50 7.19 -1.47 8.97
N LEU A 51 6.40 -1.42 7.90
CA LEU A 51 6.73 -0.64 6.71
C LEU A 51 6.91 0.85 7.04
N ALA A 52 6.07 1.42 7.91
CA ALA A 52 6.21 2.80 8.36
C ALA A 52 7.58 3.04 9.02
N LYS A 53 7.98 2.13 9.92
CA LYS A 53 9.27 2.21 10.63
C LYS A 53 10.47 2.03 9.70
N LEU A 54 10.33 1.28 8.60
CA LEU A 54 11.39 1.10 7.60
C LEU A 54 11.44 2.27 6.59
N GLY A 55 10.31 2.94 6.36
CA GLY A 55 10.16 4.04 5.40
C GLY A 55 10.86 5.34 5.77
N ASP A 56 11.14 5.57 7.05
CA ASP A 56 11.92 6.72 7.54
C ASP A 56 13.36 6.77 7.00
N SER A 57 13.85 5.69 6.38
CA SER A 57 15.23 5.57 5.87
C SER A 57 15.35 5.33 4.36
N SER A 58 14.25 5.29 3.59
CA SER A 58 14.28 4.94 2.16
C SER A 58 13.46 5.89 1.28
N SER A 59 14.14 6.55 0.33
CA SER A 59 13.56 7.53 -0.60
C SER A 59 12.36 7.01 -1.41
N MET A 60 12.29 5.69 -1.64
CA MET A 60 11.18 5.03 -2.35
C MET A 60 9.83 5.05 -1.59
N LEU A 61 9.83 5.23 -0.26
CA LEU A 61 8.60 5.19 0.55
C LEU A 61 8.01 6.59 0.85
N SER A 62 8.72 7.64 0.44
CA SER A 62 8.34 9.05 0.67
C SER A 62 7.07 9.50 -0.07
N SER A 63 6.61 8.70 -1.02
CA SER A 63 5.56 9.08 -1.97
C SER A 63 4.30 8.22 -1.90
N HIS A 64 4.31 7.24 -1.01
CA HIS A 64 3.12 6.57 -0.52
C HIS A 64 2.51 7.41 0.63
N PRO A 65 1.18 7.41 0.86
CA PRO A 65 0.62 7.86 2.12
C PRO A 65 1.33 7.11 3.25
N SER A 66 1.65 7.82 4.34
CA SER A 66 2.45 7.23 5.42
C SER A 66 1.84 5.89 5.83
N SER A 67 2.65 4.83 5.92
CA SER A 67 2.12 3.49 6.21
C SER A 67 1.37 3.43 7.56
N SER A 68 1.52 4.45 8.41
CA SER A 68 0.66 4.71 9.58
C SER A 68 -0.81 4.97 9.23
N GLY A 69 -1.11 5.72 8.17
CA GLY A 69 -2.49 5.97 7.68
C GLY A 69 -3.14 4.69 7.17
N ARG A 70 -2.38 3.86 6.44
CA ARG A 70 -2.82 2.53 5.98
C ARG A 70 -3.12 1.60 7.15
N ALA A 71 -2.28 1.59 8.18
CA ALA A 71 -2.54 0.84 9.40
C ALA A 71 -3.83 1.31 10.11
N GLN A 72 -4.08 2.62 10.14
CA GLN A 72 -5.30 3.16 10.73
C GLN A 72 -6.56 2.78 9.94
N HIS A 73 -6.51 2.87 8.61
CA HIS A 73 -7.60 2.43 7.74
C HIS A 73 -8.04 1.00 8.04
N ILE A 74 -7.09 0.07 8.19
CA ILE A 74 -7.41 -1.32 8.58
C ILE A 74 -8.05 -1.40 9.97
N ARG A 75 -7.57 -0.63 10.97
CA ARG A 75 -8.19 -0.60 12.31
C ARG A 75 -9.64 -0.17 12.23
N ASP A 76 -9.93 0.87 11.45
CA ASP A 76 -11.27 1.41 11.27
C ASP A 76 -12.19 0.37 10.60
N ARG A 77 -11.71 -0.33 9.58
CA ARG A 77 -12.46 -1.42 8.93
C ARG A 77 -12.73 -2.61 9.85
N ILE A 78 -11.78 -2.98 10.72
CA ILE A 78 -12.02 -4.02 11.73
C ILE A 78 -13.11 -3.57 12.72
N ALA A 79 -13.05 -2.32 13.17
CA ALA A 79 -14.03 -1.75 14.10
C ALA A 79 -15.44 -1.67 13.49
N ALA A 80 -15.55 -1.28 12.22
CA ALA A 80 -16.81 -1.18 11.49
C ALA A 80 -17.47 -2.53 11.14
N LYS A 81 -16.72 -3.65 11.22
CA LYS A 81 -17.23 -5.01 10.98
C LYS A 81 -17.37 -5.86 12.26
N LYS A 82 -17.28 -5.25 13.45
CA LYS A 82 -17.71 -5.90 14.71
C LYS A 82 -19.22 -5.91 14.82
#